data_AF-A0A5C7EH97-F1
#
_entry.id   AF-A0A5C7EH97-F1
#
_cell.length_a   1.000
_cell.length_b   1.000
_cell.length_c   1.000
_cell.angle_alpha   90.00
_cell.angle_beta   90.00
_cell.angle_gamma   90.00
#
_symmetry.space_group_name_H-M   'P 1'
#
loop_
_entity.id
_entity.type
_entity.pdbx_description
1 polymer ?
#
loop_
_entity_poly.entity_id
_entity_poly.type
_entity_poly.pdbx_seq_one_letter_code
_entity_poly.pdbx_strand_id
1 'polypeptide(L)'
;VAEAGRRPMEALAREYAAELMGALKRRATRRAHANVLQHLLGYVSERLDSADRREMAGLIEQYRQGLVPLVVPLTLLKYHLRRHREPYLERQHYLNPYPETLGLRNVL
;
A
#
# COMPACT_ATOMS: atom_id res chain seq x y z
N VAL A 1 7.24 -23.57 8.26
CA VAL A 1 6.05 -23.55 9.15
C VAL A 1 5.43 -24.93 9.33
N ALA A 2 5.42 -25.80 8.30
CA ALA A 2 4.80 -27.15 8.36
C ALA A 2 5.34 -28.10 9.45
N GLU A 3 6.48 -27.81 10.09
CA GLU A 3 7.07 -28.62 11.17
C GLU A 3 7.08 -27.93 12.55
N ALA A 4 6.30 -26.87 12.72
CA ALA A 4 6.13 -26.23 14.02
C ALA A 4 5.68 -27.27 15.06
N GLY A 5 6.43 -27.39 16.17
CA GLY A 5 6.19 -28.39 17.23
C GLY A 5 7.02 -29.67 17.17
N ARG A 6 7.78 -29.91 16.08
CA ARG A 6 8.69 -31.08 15.96
C ARG A 6 10.19 -30.73 16.05
N ARG A 7 10.53 -29.46 15.84
CA ARG A 7 11.91 -28.95 15.84
C ARG A 7 12.16 -28.02 17.03
N PRO A 8 13.41 -27.90 17.50
CA PRO A 8 13.78 -26.91 18.51
C PRO A 8 13.34 -25.51 18.06
N MET A 9 12.60 -24.80 18.93
CA MET A 9 11.97 -23.52 18.61
C MET A 9 12.98 -22.50 18.06
N GLU A 10 14.18 -22.45 18.63
CA GLU A 10 15.23 -21.52 18.21
C GLU A 10 15.72 -21.77 16.78
N ALA A 11 15.84 -23.04 16.38
CA ALA A 11 16.27 -23.39 15.03
C ALA A 11 15.19 -23.00 14.00
N LEU A 12 13.92 -23.28 14.32
CA LEU A 12 12.79 -22.90 13.49
C LEU A 12 12.66 -21.36 13.36
N ALA A 13 12.84 -20.64 14.47
CA ALA A 13 12.76 -19.18 14.50
C ALA A 13 13.86 -18.55 13.63
N ARG A 14 15.10 -19.06 13.69
CA ARG A 14 16.21 -18.55 12.85
C ARG A 14 15.95 -18.74 11.36
N GLU A 15 15.46 -19.91 10.96
CA GLU A 15 15.14 -20.20 9.55
C GLU A 15 13.98 -19.33 9.06
N TYR A 16 12.90 -19.26 9.85
CA TYR A 16 11.76 -18.39 9.53
C TYR A 16 12.19 -16.93 9.38
N ALA A 17 13.01 -16.42 10.31
CA ALA A 17 13.51 -15.05 10.24
C ALA A 17 14.36 -14.81 8.99
N ALA A 18 15.23 -15.76 8.62
CA ALA A 18 16.05 -15.65 7.41
C ALA A 18 15.17 -15.60 6.14
N GLU A 19 14.18 -16.49 6.04
CA GLU A 19 13.24 -16.50 4.91
C GLU A 19 12.39 -15.24 4.85
N LEU A 20 11.83 -14.81 5.99
CA LEU A 20 11.03 -13.60 6.10
C LEU A 20 11.83 -12.36 5.68
N MET A 21 13.05 -12.20 6.21
CA MET A 21 13.91 -11.08 5.84
C MET A 21 14.33 -11.16 4.36
N GLY A 22 14.51 -12.37 3.82
CA GLY A 22 14.70 -12.59 2.39
C GLY A 22 13.51 -12.12 1.56
N ALA A 23 12.29 -12.39 2.02
CA ALA A 23 11.07 -11.92 1.37
C ALA A 23 10.89 -10.40 1.46
N LEU A 24 11.13 -9.80 2.63
CA LEU A 24 10.97 -8.36 2.87
C LEU A 24 11.95 -7.49 2.05
N LYS A 25 13.09 -8.04 1.60
CA LYS A 25 14.00 -7.35 0.68
C LYS A 25 13.39 -7.07 -0.69
N ARG A 26 12.33 -7.79 -1.07
CA ARG A 26 11.67 -7.60 -2.37
C ARG A 26 10.79 -6.35 -2.32
N ARG A 27 11.26 -5.26 -2.93
CA ARG A 27 10.50 -4.00 -3.01
C ARG A 27 9.23 -4.21 -3.84
N ALA A 28 8.13 -3.64 -3.37
CA ALA A 28 6.90 -3.60 -4.15
C ALA A 28 7.12 -2.83 -5.46
N THR A 29 6.54 -3.34 -6.55
CA THR A 29 6.65 -2.71 -7.86
C THR A 29 5.59 -1.63 -8.03
N ARG A 30 5.80 -0.67 -8.94
CA ARG A 30 4.77 0.32 -9.32
C ARG A 30 3.45 -0.33 -9.73
N ARG A 31 3.52 -1.47 -10.44
CA ARG A 31 2.34 -2.27 -10.79
C ARG A 31 1.59 -2.77 -9.55
N ALA A 32 2.30 -3.33 -8.57
CA ALA A 32 1.69 -3.79 -7.33
C ALA A 32 1.03 -2.64 -6.56
N HIS A 33 1.71 -1.49 -6.45
CA HIS A 33 1.16 -0.29 -5.85
C HIS A 33 -0.07 0.23 -6.60
N ALA A 34 -0.05 0.28 -7.93
CA ALA A 34 -1.19 0.69 -8.74
C ALA A 34 -2.41 -0.21 -8.50
N ASN A 35 -2.22 -1.54 -8.43
CA ASN A 35 -3.30 -2.47 -8.11
C ASN A 35 -3.91 -2.20 -6.73
N VAL A 36 -3.08 -1.95 -5.71
CA VAL A 36 -3.56 -1.58 -4.37
C VAL A 36 -4.35 -0.27 -4.42
N LEU A 37 -3.85 0.75 -5.11
CA LEU A 37 -4.55 2.04 -5.25
C LEU A 37 -5.90 1.88 -5.96
N GLN A 38 -5.99 1.03 -6.99
CA GLN A 38 -7.26 0.71 -7.67
C GLN A 38 -8.25 0.02 -6.74
N HIS A 39 -7.78 -0.94 -5.93
CA HIS A 39 -8.64 -1.56 -4.92
C HIS A 39 -9.14 -0.55 -3.87
N LEU A 40 -8.27 0.35 -3.42
CA LEU A 40 -8.66 1.40 -2.48
C LEU A 40 -9.65 2.40 -3.08
N LEU A 41 -9.49 2.74 -4.37
CA LEU A 41 -10.45 3.57 -5.11
C LEU A 41 -11.85 2.96 -5.11
N GLY A 42 -11.95 1.62 -5.20
CA GLY A 42 -13.24 0.92 -5.15
C GLY A 42 -14.07 1.18 -3.88
N TYR A 43 -13.44 1.50 -2.75
CA TYR A 43 -14.16 1.82 -1.51
C TYR A 43 -14.81 3.22 -1.51
N VAL A 44 -14.34 4.13 -2.36
CA VAL A 44 -14.85 5.50 -2.46
C VAL A 44 -15.55 5.78 -3.78
N SER A 45 -15.44 4.89 -4.77
CA SER A 45 -15.87 5.16 -6.14
C SER A 45 -17.34 5.52 -6.28
N GLU A 46 -18.23 4.94 -5.47
CA GLU A 46 -19.67 5.25 -5.51
C GLU A 46 -20.00 6.67 -5.01
N ARG A 47 -19.07 7.26 -4.26
CA ARG A 47 -19.23 8.57 -3.59
C ARG A 47 -18.48 9.69 -4.31
N LEU A 48 -17.74 9.34 -5.35
CA LEU A 48 -17.08 10.27 -6.25
C LEU A 48 -18.02 10.63 -7.41
N ASP A 49 -17.90 11.83 -7.93
CA ASP A 49 -18.51 12.13 -9.22
C ASP A 49 -17.68 11.49 -10.36
N SER A 50 -18.20 11.60 -11.59
CA SER A 50 -17.53 10.98 -12.74
C SER A 50 -16.18 11.61 -13.07
N ALA A 51 -15.99 12.90 -12.77
CA ALA A 51 -14.75 13.62 -13.04
C ALA A 51 -13.68 13.20 -12.05
N ASP A 52 -13.99 13.20 -10.75
CA ASP A 52 -13.08 12.77 -9.68
C ASP A 52 -12.63 11.31 -9.87
N ARG A 53 -13.54 10.41 -10.27
CA ARG A 53 -13.18 9.01 -10.57
C ARG A 53 -12.17 8.91 -11.71
N ARG A 54 -12.36 9.68 -12.78
CA ARG A 54 -11.45 9.68 -13.94
C ARG A 54 -10.10 10.28 -13.59
N GLU A 55 -10.09 11.37 -12.84
CA GLU A 55 -8.87 12.00 -12.36
C GLU A 55 -8.06 11.01 -11.49
N MET A 56 -8.72 10.32 -10.56
CA MET A 56 -8.06 9.34 -9.71
C MET A 56 -7.49 8.16 -10.50
N ALA A 57 -8.27 7.59 -11.43
CA ALA A 57 -7.78 6.54 -12.30
C ALA A 57 -6.58 7.00 -13.15
N GLY A 58 -6.62 8.24 -13.66
CA GLY A 58 -5.55 8.86 -14.41
C GLY A 58 -4.25 9.02 -13.59
N LEU A 59 -4.34 9.50 -12.35
CA LEU A 59 -3.19 9.65 -11.46
C LEU A 59 -2.56 8.30 -11.08
N ILE A 60 -3.39 7.28 -10.86
CA ILE A 60 -2.88 5.91 -10.60
C ILE A 60 -2.12 5.40 -11.81
N GLU A 61 -2.62 5.66 -13.02
CA GLU A 61 -1.95 5.25 -14.25
C GLU A 61 -0.65 6.02 -14.49
N GLN A 62 -0.64 7.33 -14.27
CA GLN A 62 0.57 8.15 -14.33
C GLN A 62 1.64 7.64 -13.35
N TYR A 63 1.24 7.29 -12.12
CA TYR A 63 2.15 6.66 -11.15
C TYR A 63 2.66 5.30 -11.64
N ARG A 64 1.78 4.45 -12.19
CA ARG A 64 2.16 3.13 -12.74
C ARG A 64 3.21 3.27 -13.84
N GLN A 65 3.11 4.32 -14.66
CA GLN A 65 4.06 4.68 -15.72
C GLN A 65 5.32 5.40 -15.21
N GLY A 66 5.34 5.84 -13.94
CA GLY A 66 6.47 6.55 -13.34
C GLY A 66 6.53 8.04 -13.64
N LEU A 67 5.42 8.63 -14.11
CA LEU A 67 5.30 10.06 -14.42
C LEU A 67 5.14 10.93 -13.16
N VAL A 68 4.54 10.36 -12.11
CA VAL A 68 4.35 11.02 -10.81
C VAL A 68 4.78 10.10 -9.67
N PRO A 69 5.22 10.64 -8.52
CA PRO A 69 5.59 9.83 -7.36
C PRO A 69 4.36 9.27 -6.64
N LEU A 70 4.55 8.23 -5.81
CA LEU A 70 3.44 7.54 -5.12
C LEU A 70 2.61 8.47 -4.23
N VAL A 71 3.22 9.52 -3.67
CA VAL A 71 2.54 10.47 -2.78
C VAL A 71 1.37 11.20 -3.45
N VAL A 72 1.42 11.40 -4.78
CA VAL A 72 0.39 12.14 -5.52
C VAL A 72 -0.96 11.42 -5.48
N PRO A 73 -1.10 10.18 -6.02
CA PRO A 73 -2.37 9.46 -5.95
C PRO A 73 -2.76 9.15 -4.50
N LEU A 74 -1.80 8.89 -3.62
CA LEU A 74 -2.07 8.55 -2.22
C LEU A 74 -2.70 9.74 -1.45
N THR A 75 -2.24 10.96 -1.70
CA THR A 75 -2.74 12.16 -1.03
C THR A 75 -4.17 12.47 -1.43
N LEU A 76 -4.47 12.43 -2.73
CA LEU A 76 -5.82 12.68 -3.21
C LEU A 76 -6.78 11.55 -2.80
N LEU A 77 -6.35 10.28 -2.85
CA LEU A 77 -7.13 9.16 -2.32
C LEU A 77 -7.44 9.33 -0.82
N LYS A 78 -6.46 9.72 0.00
CA LYS A 78 -6.67 10.03 1.42
C LYS A 78 -7.69 11.13 1.64
N TYR A 79 -7.66 12.18 0.82
CA TYR A 79 -8.62 13.26 0.91
C TYR A 79 -10.06 12.77 0.75
N HIS A 80 -10.31 11.90 -0.24
CA HIS A 80 -11.62 11.28 -0.43
C HIS A 80 -11.97 10.30 0.70
N LEU A 81 -11.00 9.49 1.16
CA LEU A 81 -11.20 8.54 2.26
C LEU A 81 -11.50 9.21 3.60
N ARG A 82 -10.94 10.38 3.90
CA ARG A 82 -11.19 11.08 5.17
C ARG A 82 -12.66 11.42 5.40
N ARG A 83 -13.44 11.57 4.34
CA ARG A 83 -14.89 11.86 4.42
C ARG A 83 -15.72 10.61 4.66
N HIS A 84 -15.12 9.43 4.60
CA HIS A 84 -15.80 8.15 4.67
C HIS A 84 -15.07 7.22 5.64
N ARG A 85 -15.61 7.09 6.86
CA ARG A 85 -15.06 6.17 7.86
C ARG A 85 -15.34 4.74 7.43
N GLU A 86 -14.36 4.11 6.80
CA GLU A 86 -14.37 2.68 6.49
C GLU A 86 -13.43 1.97 7.48
N PRO A 87 -13.95 1.24 8.49
CA PRO A 87 -13.15 0.62 9.55
C PRO A 87 -12.06 -0.32 9.05
N TYR A 88 -12.26 -0.91 7.87
CA TYR A 88 -11.23 -1.71 7.20
C TYR A 88 -10.01 -0.85 6.80
N LEU A 89 -10.25 0.33 6.24
CA LEU A 89 -9.21 1.21 5.72
C LEU A 89 -8.49 1.99 6.80
N GLU A 90 -9.16 2.30 7.92
CA GLU A 90 -8.55 2.94 9.08
C GLU A 90 -7.42 2.09 9.70
N ARG A 91 -7.49 0.76 9.52
CA ARG A 91 -6.47 -0.19 9.99
C ARG A 91 -5.33 -0.41 9.00
N GLN A 92 -5.42 0.14 7.79
CA GLN A 92 -4.42 -0.09 6.73
C GLN A 92 -3.20 0.78 6.92
N HIS A 93 -2.07 0.14 7.20
CA HIS A 93 -0.77 0.82 7.30
C HIS A 93 -0.31 1.39 5.94
N TYR A 94 -0.81 0.85 4.82
CA TYR A 94 -0.46 1.32 3.47
C TYR A 94 -0.75 2.81 3.22
N LEU A 95 -1.80 3.36 3.84
CA LEU A 95 -2.13 4.78 3.73
C LEU A 95 -1.13 5.63 4.54
N ASN A 96 -0.55 5.09 5.60
CA ASN A 96 0.38 5.79 6.47
C ASN A 96 1.62 4.94 6.79
N PRO A 97 2.44 4.55 5.79
CA PRO A 97 3.47 3.54 5.98
C PRO A 97 4.65 4.05 6.82
N TYR A 98 4.85 5.36 6.86
CA TYR A 98 5.93 6.02 7.59
C TYR A 98 5.43 7.31 8.22
N PRO A 99 6.03 7.77 9.33
CA PRO A 99 5.83 9.12 9.85
C PRO A 99 6.09 10.17 8.77
N GLU A 100 5.25 11.21 8.72
CA GLU A 100 5.32 12.24 7.67
C GLU A 100 6.63 13.04 7.72
N THR A 101 7.18 13.22 8.92
CA THR A 101 8.44 13.93 9.18
C THR A 101 9.65 13.32 8.47
N LEU A 102 9.59 12.05 8.04
CA LEU A 102 10.69 11.40 7.35
C LEU A 102 10.76 11.73 5.86
N GLY A 103 9.74 12.35 5.26
CA GLY A 103 9.75 12.78 3.85
C GLY A 103 9.87 11.66 2.79
N LEU A 104 9.87 10.39 3.20
CA LEU A 104 10.18 9.24 2.34
C LEU A 104 9.21 9.03 1.18
N ARG A 105 8.03 9.66 1.23
CA ARG A 105 6.99 9.52 0.20
C ARG A 105 7.22 10.43 -1.02
N ASN A 106 8.08 11.43 -0.89
CA ASN A 106 8.34 12.42 -1.95
C ASN A 106 9.42 11.98 -2.95
N VAL A 107 10.16 10.91 -2.63
CA VAL A 107 11.37 10.49 -3.35
C VAL A 107 11.20 9.13 -4.05
N LEU A 108 10.09 8.41 -3.79
CA LEU A 108 9.80 7.05 -4.27
C LEU A 108 8.79 7.00 -5.42
#